data_AF-A0A519ZZF0-F1
#
_entry.id   AF-A0A519ZZF0-F1
#
_cell.length_a   1.000
_cell.length_b   1.000
_cell.length_c   1.000
_cell.angle_alpha   90.00
_cell.angle_beta   90.00
_cell.angle_gamma   90.00
#
_symmetry.space_group_name_H-M   'P 1'
#
loop_
_entity.id
_entity.type
_entity.pdbx_description
1 polymer ?
#
loop_
_entity_poly.entity_id
_entity_poly.type
_entity_poly.pdbx_seq_one_letter_code
_entity_poly.pdbx_strand_id
1 'polypeptide(L)'
;MHLAPKDLDKLVLHQAGVVAQKRYARGLRLNYPEAAALLATQLLEFIRDGESVATLMNKGKQLLGFADVLEGVAELLAEVQVEGTFPDSTKLVTVHQPICREHGAPELALYGSGLHRVAPSAAPPAPAVVPGEYLLADGDLILNDNRAVIELEVLNRGDRPVQVGSHYPFFETNAGLDFDRAAAFGYRLHIPAGT
;
A
#
# COMPACT_ATOMS: atom_id res chain seq x y z
N MET A 1 -21.22 25.18 -11.80
CA MET A 1 -20.02 24.80 -11.02
C MET A 1 -18.81 24.89 -11.94
N HIS A 2 -17.69 25.45 -11.47
CA HIS A 2 -16.44 25.50 -12.23
C HIS A 2 -15.57 24.29 -11.85
N LEU A 3 -15.97 23.11 -12.32
CA LEU A 3 -15.30 21.84 -11.98
C LEU A 3 -14.02 21.68 -12.79
N ALA A 4 -12.91 21.44 -12.11
CA ALA A 4 -11.66 21.03 -12.75
C ALA A 4 -11.73 19.55 -13.17
N PRO A 5 -10.88 19.08 -14.10
CA PRO A 5 -10.84 17.67 -14.51
C PRO A 5 -10.73 16.70 -13.32
N LYS A 6 -9.88 17.02 -12.33
CA LYS A 6 -9.75 16.21 -11.11
C LYS A 6 -11.06 16.09 -10.31
N ASP A 7 -11.90 17.12 -10.33
CA ASP A 7 -13.17 17.09 -9.60
C ASP A 7 -14.16 16.16 -10.29
N LEU A 8 -14.12 16.10 -11.63
CA LEU A 8 -14.90 15.15 -12.42
C LEU A 8 -14.42 13.71 -12.18
N ASP A 9 -13.11 13.47 -12.12
CA ASP A 9 -12.55 12.14 -11.82
C ASP A 9 -12.99 11.65 -10.43
N LYS A 10 -12.97 12.53 -9.42
CA LYS A 10 -13.45 12.19 -8.07
C LYS A 10 -14.95 11.92 -8.04
N LEU A 11 -15.74 12.60 -8.87
CA LEU A 11 -17.16 12.32 -9.01
C LEU A 11 -17.41 10.93 -9.63
N VAL A 12 -16.64 10.56 -10.66
CA VAL A 12 -16.70 9.22 -11.27
C VAL A 12 -16.29 8.14 -10.27
N LEU A 13 -15.21 8.37 -9.52
CA LEU A 13 -14.77 7.49 -8.44
C LEU A 13 -15.87 7.30 -7.38
N HIS A 14 -16.47 8.39 -6.93
CA HIS A 14 -17.59 8.35 -5.97
C HIS A 14 -18.79 7.57 -6.53
N GLN A 15 -19.12 7.72 -7.82
CA GLN A 15 -20.19 6.93 -8.45
C GLN A 15 -19.89 5.42 -8.44
N ALA A 16 -18.65 5.03 -8.73
CA ALA A 16 -18.22 3.64 -8.62
C ALA A 16 -18.35 3.13 -7.16
N GLY A 17 -17.96 3.95 -6.18
CA GLY A 17 -18.13 3.64 -4.76
C GLY A 17 -19.59 3.46 -4.36
N VAL A 18 -20.50 4.32 -4.81
CA VAL A 18 -21.94 4.19 -4.54
C VAL A 18 -22.51 2.90 -5.13
N VAL A 19 -22.05 2.49 -6.33
CA VAL A 19 -22.42 1.17 -6.90
C VAL A 19 -21.94 0.04 -5.99
N ALA A 20 -20.70 0.10 -5.51
CA ALA A 20 -20.14 -0.88 -4.58
C ALA A 20 -20.90 -0.91 -3.25
N GLN A 21 -21.25 0.25 -2.68
CA GLN A 21 -22.05 0.36 -1.46
C GLN A 21 -23.42 -0.29 -1.62
N LYS A 22 -24.12 -0.07 -2.75
CA LYS A 22 -25.42 -0.72 -3.02
C LYS A 22 -25.30 -2.23 -3.11
N ARG A 23 -24.21 -2.74 -3.70
CA ARG A 23 -23.92 -4.19 -3.80
C ARG A 23 -23.59 -4.77 -2.43
N TYR A 24 -22.74 -4.10 -1.66
CA TYR A 24 -22.39 -4.46 -0.30
C TYR A 24 -23.60 -4.47 0.63
N ALA A 25 -24.44 -3.43 0.56
CA ALA A 25 -25.64 -3.28 1.38
C ALA A 25 -26.64 -4.42 1.18
N ARG A 26 -26.79 -4.94 -0.05
CA ARG A 26 -27.65 -6.11 -0.33
C ARG A 26 -26.96 -7.47 -0.08
N GLY A 27 -25.81 -7.48 0.60
CA GLY A 27 -25.14 -8.70 1.06
C GLY A 27 -24.17 -9.33 0.06
N LEU A 28 -23.77 -8.64 -1.02
CA LEU A 28 -22.75 -9.18 -1.92
C LEU A 28 -21.34 -9.03 -1.33
N ARG A 29 -20.52 -10.07 -1.55
CA ARG A 29 -19.07 -9.99 -1.37
C ARG A 29 -18.47 -9.24 -2.55
N LEU A 30 -17.66 -8.22 -2.27
CA LEU A 30 -17.11 -7.32 -3.27
C LEU A 30 -15.90 -7.93 -3.98
N ASN A 31 -15.77 -7.68 -5.28
CA ASN A 31 -14.53 -7.95 -6.02
C ASN A 31 -13.51 -6.81 -5.85
N TYR A 32 -12.33 -6.95 -6.46
CA TYR A 32 -11.25 -5.95 -6.38
C TYR A 32 -11.68 -4.51 -6.74
N PRO A 33 -12.25 -4.22 -7.93
CA PRO A 33 -12.61 -2.84 -8.28
C PRO A 33 -13.71 -2.27 -7.39
N GLU A 34 -14.65 -3.10 -6.92
CA GLU A 34 -15.70 -2.67 -5.99
C GLU A 34 -15.14 -2.31 -4.61
N ALA A 35 -14.27 -3.16 -4.06
CA ALA A 35 -13.64 -2.93 -2.77
C ALA A 35 -12.78 -1.65 -2.79
N ALA A 36 -11.94 -1.50 -3.82
CA ALA A 36 -11.11 -0.31 -3.99
C ALA A 36 -11.96 0.97 -4.13
N ALA A 37 -13.03 0.94 -4.94
CA ALA A 37 -13.91 2.08 -5.12
C ALA A 37 -14.68 2.45 -3.84
N LEU A 38 -15.19 1.47 -3.09
CA LEU A 38 -15.87 1.71 -1.81
C LEU A 38 -14.90 2.35 -0.81
N LEU A 39 -13.72 1.75 -0.63
CA LEU A 39 -12.70 2.25 0.30
C LEU A 39 -12.30 3.69 -0.05
N ALA A 40 -11.95 3.96 -1.31
CA ALA A 40 -11.53 5.29 -1.75
C ALA A 40 -12.66 6.33 -1.58
N THR A 41 -13.91 5.95 -1.87
CA THR A 41 -15.08 6.83 -1.70
C THR A 41 -15.32 7.15 -0.24
N GLN A 42 -15.27 6.16 0.65
CA GLN A 42 -15.47 6.39 2.08
C GLN A 42 -14.35 7.23 2.69
N LEU A 43 -13.10 7.02 2.27
CA LEU A 43 -12.01 7.89 2.65
C LEU A 43 -12.27 9.34 2.23
N LEU A 44 -12.75 9.60 1.00
CA LEU A 44 -13.11 10.96 0.56
C LEU A 44 -14.21 11.60 1.40
N GLU A 45 -15.23 10.84 1.80
CA GLU A 45 -16.30 11.35 2.67
C GLU A 45 -15.77 11.72 4.07
N PHE A 46 -14.91 10.90 4.67
CA PHE A 46 -14.33 11.26 5.97
C PHE A 46 -13.31 12.40 5.87
N ILE A 47 -12.61 12.55 4.73
CA ILE A 47 -11.81 13.74 4.44
C ILE A 47 -12.70 14.97 4.42
N ARG A 48 -13.86 14.87 3.75
CA ARG A 48 -14.83 15.96 3.67
C ARG A 48 -15.36 16.38 5.05
N ASP A 49 -15.45 15.45 5.98
CA ASP A 49 -15.84 15.69 7.38
C ASP A 49 -14.70 16.17 8.29
N GLY A 50 -13.48 16.27 7.75
CA GLY A 50 -12.34 16.88 8.45
C GLY A 50 -11.54 15.92 9.34
N GLU A 51 -11.66 14.61 9.13
CA GLU A 51 -10.79 13.65 9.82
C GLU A 51 -9.32 13.80 9.39
N SER A 52 -8.39 13.45 10.29
CA SER A 52 -6.95 13.56 10.00
C SER A 52 -6.46 12.40 9.13
N VAL A 53 -5.38 12.63 8.35
CA VAL A 53 -4.72 11.57 7.56
C VAL A 53 -4.43 10.33 8.42
N ALA A 54 -3.84 10.52 9.61
CA ALA A 54 -3.48 9.42 10.51
C ALA A 54 -4.70 8.64 11.01
N THR A 55 -5.82 9.32 11.27
CA THR A 55 -7.09 8.67 11.63
C THR A 55 -7.57 7.81 10.47
N LEU A 56 -7.56 8.34 9.25
CA LEU A 56 -8.05 7.66 8.05
C LEU A 56 -7.21 6.44 7.65
N MET A 57 -5.89 6.49 7.85
CA MET A 57 -5.01 5.32 7.64
C MET A 57 -5.45 4.12 8.48
N ASN A 58 -5.95 4.36 9.70
CA ASN A 58 -6.45 3.31 10.59
C ASN A 58 -7.93 3.00 10.36
N LYS A 59 -8.75 4.02 10.09
CA LYS A 59 -10.19 3.86 9.84
C LYS A 59 -10.46 3.09 8.55
N GLY A 60 -9.63 3.29 7.53
CA GLY A 60 -9.71 2.57 6.26
C GLY A 60 -9.61 1.04 6.42
N LYS A 61 -8.81 0.57 7.37
CA LYS A 61 -8.65 -0.86 7.71
C LYS A 61 -9.87 -1.50 8.40
N GLN A 62 -10.87 -0.69 8.73
CA GLN A 62 -12.07 -1.13 9.45
C GLN A 62 -13.26 -1.23 8.50
N LEU A 63 -13.18 -0.66 7.29
CA LEU A 63 -14.31 -0.57 6.37
C LEU A 63 -14.77 -1.95 5.89
N LEU A 64 -13.83 -2.77 5.41
CA LEU A 64 -14.12 -4.09 4.83
C LEU A 64 -13.27 -5.17 5.51
N GLY A 65 -13.87 -6.32 5.76
CA GLY A 65 -13.19 -7.53 6.24
C GLY A 65 -13.11 -8.64 5.16
N PHE A 66 -12.48 -9.76 5.50
CA PHE A 66 -12.39 -10.94 4.64
C PHE A 66 -13.77 -11.47 4.25
N ALA A 67 -14.74 -11.42 5.17
CA ALA A 67 -16.13 -11.80 4.92
C ALA A 67 -16.88 -10.86 3.93
N ASP A 68 -16.31 -9.70 3.62
CA ASP A 68 -16.95 -8.64 2.84
C ASP A 68 -16.54 -8.64 1.37
N VAL A 69 -15.49 -9.37 1.04
CA VAL A 69 -14.87 -9.41 -0.28
C VAL A 69 -14.79 -10.85 -0.79
N LEU A 70 -14.66 -11.03 -2.10
CA LEU A 70 -14.35 -12.32 -2.70
C LEU A 70 -12.96 -12.80 -2.26
N GLU A 71 -12.74 -14.11 -2.31
CA GLU A 71 -11.44 -14.72 -2.06
C GLU A 71 -10.39 -14.19 -3.05
N GLY A 72 -9.14 -14.01 -2.59
CA GLY A 72 -8.04 -13.43 -3.37
C GLY A 72 -8.02 -11.89 -3.42
N VAL A 73 -9.11 -11.20 -3.02
CA VAL A 73 -9.18 -9.73 -3.08
C VAL A 73 -8.27 -9.08 -2.04
N ALA A 74 -8.13 -9.68 -0.86
CA ALA A 74 -7.26 -9.13 0.19
C ALA A 74 -5.78 -9.17 -0.21
N GLU A 75 -5.38 -10.22 -0.92
CA GLU A 75 -4.03 -10.42 -1.44
C GLU A 75 -3.73 -9.49 -2.63
N LEU A 76 -4.74 -9.23 -3.47
CA LEU A 76 -4.63 -8.30 -4.61
C LEU A 76 -4.59 -6.82 -4.17
N LEU A 77 -5.37 -6.45 -3.15
CA LEU A 77 -5.52 -5.06 -2.71
C LEU A 77 -4.51 -4.69 -1.64
N ALA A 78 -3.23 -4.58 -2.04
CA ALA A 78 -2.13 -4.25 -1.13
C ALA A 78 -2.28 -2.87 -0.46
N GLU A 79 -2.83 -1.89 -1.17
CA GLU A 79 -3.14 -0.57 -0.62
C GLU A 79 -4.23 0.15 -1.41
N VAL A 80 -4.88 1.11 -0.76
CA VAL A 80 -5.75 2.10 -1.43
C VAL A 80 -5.21 3.49 -1.15
N GLN A 81 -5.03 4.26 -2.22
CA GLN A 81 -4.54 5.63 -2.19
C GLN A 81 -5.60 6.59 -2.68
N VAL A 82 -5.83 7.66 -1.91
CA VAL A 82 -6.72 8.74 -2.34
C VAL A 82 -6.22 10.09 -1.87
N GLU A 83 -6.22 11.04 -2.80
CA GLU A 83 -6.04 12.45 -2.47
C GLU A 83 -7.41 13.12 -2.29
N GLY A 84 -7.54 13.91 -1.22
CA GLY A 84 -8.75 14.69 -0.95
C GLY A 84 -8.39 16.04 -0.33
N THR A 85 -9.36 16.97 -0.32
CA THR A 85 -9.18 18.33 0.21
C THR A 85 -9.56 18.35 1.69
N PHE A 86 -8.55 18.34 2.55
CA PHE A 86 -8.69 18.52 4.00
C PHE A 86 -8.86 20.02 4.33
N PRO A 87 -9.25 20.36 5.57
CA PRO A 87 -9.31 21.76 6.02
C PRO A 87 -8.01 22.55 5.84
N ASP A 88 -6.85 21.87 5.84
CA ASP A 88 -5.51 22.48 5.79
C ASP A 88 -4.84 22.41 4.41
N SER A 89 -5.37 21.66 3.44
CA SER A 89 -5.04 21.59 1.98
C SER A 89 -5.31 20.18 1.43
N THR A 90 -4.96 19.93 0.17
CA THR A 90 -4.98 18.57 -0.39
C THR A 90 -3.88 17.72 0.24
N LYS A 91 -4.24 16.50 0.68
CA LYS A 91 -3.30 15.49 1.21
C LYS A 91 -3.59 14.13 0.61
N LEU A 92 -2.55 13.31 0.50
CA LEU A 92 -2.64 11.89 0.16
C LEU A 92 -2.92 11.07 1.43
N VAL A 93 -3.90 10.19 1.36
CA VAL A 93 -4.13 9.11 2.33
C VAL A 93 -3.79 7.78 1.67
N THR A 94 -2.95 7.00 2.32
CA THR A 94 -2.65 5.61 1.92
C THR A 94 -3.09 4.67 3.02
N VAL A 95 -3.99 3.75 2.68
CA VAL A 95 -4.39 2.66 3.57
C VAL A 95 -3.71 1.40 3.09
N HIS A 96 -2.63 1.00 3.76
CA HIS A 96 -1.93 -0.26 3.48
C HIS A 96 -2.73 -1.43 4.05
N GLN A 97 -2.86 -2.52 3.27
CA GLN A 97 -3.60 -3.73 3.63
C GLN A 97 -4.97 -3.42 4.24
N PRO A 98 -5.87 -2.76 3.47
CA PRO A 98 -7.16 -2.29 3.99
C PRO A 98 -8.09 -3.44 4.42
N ILE A 99 -7.89 -4.66 3.89
CA ILE A 99 -8.66 -5.85 4.23
C ILE A 99 -7.76 -6.75 5.08
N CYS A 100 -7.78 -6.53 6.40
CA CYS A 100 -6.88 -7.21 7.34
C CYS A 100 -7.59 -7.76 8.58
N ARG A 101 -8.91 -7.93 8.51
CA ARG A 101 -9.78 -8.35 9.61
C ARG A 101 -10.85 -9.29 9.08
N GLU A 102 -11.36 -10.17 9.94
CA GLU A 102 -12.45 -11.08 9.57
C GLU A 102 -13.71 -10.32 9.13
N HIS A 103 -14.08 -9.31 9.92
CA HIS A 103 -15.25 -8.49 9.69
C HIS A 103 -14.88 -7.02 9.59
N GLY A 104 -15.45 -6.34 8.59
CA GLY A 104 -15.48 -4.89 8.52
C GLY A 104 -16.59 -4.29 9.39
N ALA A 105 -16.68 -2.98 9.38
CA ALA A 105 -17.67 -2.17 10.07
C ALA A 105 -18.66 -1.62 9.02
N PRO A 106 -19.83 -2.26 8.83
CA PRO A 106 -20.79 -1.86 7.80
C PRO A 106 -21.25 -0.41 7.91
N GLU A 107 -21.35 0.11 9.13
CA GLU A 107 -21.69 1.50 9.44
C GLU A 107 -20.64 2.49 8.90
N LEU A 108 -19.38 2.08 8.85
CA LEU A 108 -18.31 2.86 8.24
C LEU A 108 -18.31 2.68 6.73
N ALA A 109 -18.48 1.46 6.22
CA ALA A 109 -18.51 1.18 4.78
C ALA A 109 -19.68 1.85 4.04
N LEU A 110 -20.80 2.04 4.75
CA LEU A 110 -22.03 2.62 4.24
C LEU A 110 -22.27 4.05 4.74
N TYR A 111 -21.27 4.68 5.37
CA TYR A 111 -21.39 6.04 5.86
C TYR A 111 -21.78 7.01 4.73
N GLY A 112 -22.67 7.95 5.04
CA GLY A 112 -23.24 8.91 4.09
C GLY A 112 -24.22 8.33 3.05
N SER A 113 -24.33 7.01 2.89
CA SER A 113 -25.12 6.40 1.81
C SER A 113 -26.62 6.27 2.11
N GLY A 114 -27.01 6.29 3.39
CA GLY A 114 -28.38 5.96 3.83
C GLY A 114 -28.76 4.49 3.68
N LEU A 115 -27.80 3.61 3.38
CA LEU A 115 -28.01 2.18 3.23
C LEU A 115 -27.69 1.43 4.52
N HIS A 116 -28.31 0.27 4.69
CA HIS A 116 -27.99 -0.67 5.76
C HIS A 116 -27.57 -2.01 5.15
N ARG A 117 -26.60 -2.66 5.79
CA ARG A 117 -26.13 -3.96 5.34
C ARG A 117 -27.09 -5.06 5.77
N VAL A 118 -27.58 -5.80 4.78
CA VAL A 118 -28.30 -7.06 4.96
C VAL A 118 -27.27 -8.19 5.12
N ALA A 119 -27.67 -9.28 5.79
CA ALA A 119 -26.84 -10.46 5.99
C ALA A 119 -26.15 -10.91 4.69
N PRO A 120 -24.87 -11.34 4.74
CA PRO A 120 -24.14 -11.76 3.56
C PRO A 120 -24.88 -12.88 2.82
N SER A 121 -25.00 -12.74 1.50
CA SER A 121 -25.44 -13.84 0.64
C SER A 121 -24.31 -14.88 0.57
N ALA A 122 -24.68 -16.17 0.48
CA ALA A 122 -23.70 -17.22 0.22
C ALA A 122 -22.90 -16.87 -1.04
N ALA A 123 -21.58 -16.90 -0.91
CA ALA A 123 -20.68 -16.72 -2.04
C ALA A 123 -20.73 -17.96 -2.93
N PRO A 124 -20.62 -17.81 -4.25
CA PRO A 124 -20.26 -18.95 -5.07
C PRO A 124 -18.90 -19.51 -4.61
N PRO A 125 -18.71 -20.84 -4.60
CA PRO A 125 -17.43 -21.43 -4.27
C PRO A 125 -16.36 -20.91 -5.25
N ALA A 126 -15.30 -20.32 -4.72
CA ALA A 126 -14.12 -19.94 -5.46
C ALA A 126 -13.00 -20.94 -5.15
N PRO A 127 -12.10 -21.22 -6.11
CA PRO A 127 -10.89 -21.97 -5.81
C PRO A 127 -9.98 -21.14 -4.91
N ALA A 128 -9.39 -21.77 -3.89
CA ALA A 128 -8.41 -21.16 -3.00
C ALA A 128 -7.08 -20.96 -3.73
N VAL A 129 -7.02 -19.94 -4.57
CA VAL A 129 -5.85 -19.59 -5.39
C VAL A 129 -5.53 -18.14 -5.14
N VAL A 130 -4.27 -17.84 -4.79
CA VAL A 130 -3.76 -16.48 -4.68
C VAL A 130 -3.39 -16.00 -6.08
N PRO A 131 -4.09 -14.99 -6.65
CA PRO A 131 -3.82 -14.57 -8.01
C PRO A 131 -2.40 -14.02 -8.16
N GLY A 132 -1.62 -14.61 -9.07
CA GLY A 132 -0.25 -14.19 -9.34
C GLY A 132 0.77 -14.65 -8.29
N GLU A 133 0.45 -15.69 -7.51
CA GLU A 133 1.40 -16.26 -6.56
C GLU A 133 2.69 -16.76 -7.25
N TYR A 134 3.81 -16.61 -6.53
CA TYR A 134 5.09 -17.14 -6.96
C TYR A 134 5.30 -18.53 -6.35
N LEU A 135 5.49 -19.53 -7.21
CA LEU A 135 5.93 -20.86 -6.81
C LEU A 135 7.46 -20.90 -6.91
N LEU A 136 8.12 -20.56 -5.80
CA LEU A 136 9.57 -20.51 -5.72
C LEU A 136 10.15 -21.90 -5.45
N ALA A 137 11.32 -22.18 -6.02
CA ALA A 137 12.09 -23.35 -5.63
C ALA A 137 12.72 -23.11 -4.25
N ASP A 138 12.88 -24.19 -3.49
CA ASP A 138 13.62 -24.14 -2.23
C ASP A 138 15.12 -23.88 -2.47
N GLY A 139 15.73 -23.06 -1.61
CA GLY A 139 17.16 -22.79 -1.60
C GLY A 139 17.53 -21.32 -1.72
N ASP A 140 18.81 -21.01 -1.51
CA ASP A 140 19.36 -19.66 -1.55
C ASP A 140 20.05 -19.36 -2.89
N LEU A 141 20.07 -18.08 -3.27
CA LEU A 141 20.81 -17.60 -4.44
C LEU A 141 22.17 -17.02 -4.01
N ILE A 142 23.25 -17.54 -4.58
CA ILE A 142 24.60 -17.00 -4.36
C ILE A 142 24.76 -15.71 -5.19
N LEU A 143 24.99 -14.59 -4.50
CA LEU A 143 25.20 -13.28 -5.13
C LEU A 143 26.68 -13.04 -5.45
N ASN A 144 26.94 -12.35 -6.57
CA ASN A 144 28.27 -11.89 -6.98
C ASN A 144 29.32 -13.01 -6.99
N ASP A 145 28.92 -14.21 -7.42
CA ASP A 145 29.79 -15.38 -7.43
C ASP A 145 31.10 -15.13 -8.21
N ASN A 146 32.17 -15.78 -7.78
CA ASN A 146 33.52 -15.69 -8.35
C ASN A 146 34.13 -14.28 -8.38
N ARG A 147 33.71 -13.37 -7.50
CA ARG A 147 34.34 -12.06 -7.32
C ARG A 147 35.18 -12.01 -6.04
N ALA A 148 36.26 -11.25 -6.09
CA ALA A 148 37.06 -10.98 -4.90
C ALA A 148 36.23 -10.16 -3.90
N VAL A 149 36.32 -10.53 -2.63
CA VAL A 149 35.65 -9.88 -1.51
C VAL A 149 36.70 -9.49 -0.49
N ILE A 150 36.57 -8.28 0.04
CA ILE A 150 37.36 -7.79 1.15
C ILE A 150 36.41 -7.29 2.24
N GLU A 151 36.86 -7.36 3.48
CA GLU A 151 36.15 -6.78 4.62
C GLU A 151 36.90 -5.53 5.08
N LEU A 152 36.16 -4.43 5.26
CA LEU A 152 36.69 -3.16 5.73
C LEU A 152 35.83 -2.67 6.89
N GLU A 153 36.47 -2.22 7.96
CA GLU A 153 35.80 -1.47 9.01
C GLU A 153 35.57 -0.04 8.54
N VAL A 154 34.33 0.44 8.69
CA VAL A 154 33.91 1.76 8.20
C VAL A 154 33.27 2.53 9.34
N LEU A 155 33.84 3.69 9.67
CA LEU A 155 33.35 4.57 10.71
C LEU A 155 32.75 5.84 10.10
N ASN A 156 31.49 6.15 10.41
CA ASN A 156 30.93 7.46 10.07
C ASN A 156 31.35 8.51 11.12
N ARG A 157 32.22 9.43 10.73
CA ARG A 157 32.63 10.59 11.54
C ARG A 157 31.76 11.83 11.30
N GLY A 158 30.81 11.76 10.37
CA GLY A 158 29.91 12.84 10.05
C GLY A 158 28.83 13.07 11.12
N ASP A 159 28.16 14.22 11.02
CA ASP A 159 27.02 14.62 11.85
C ASP A 159 25.67 14.22 11.25
N ARG A 160 25.69 13.53 10.10
CA ARG A 160 24.52 13.15 9.33
C ARG A 160 24.59 11.67 8.90
N PRO A 161 23.43 11.01 8.71
CA PRO A 161 23.38 9.67 8.15
C PRO A 161 23.99 9.61 6.75
N VAL A 162 24.66 8.49 6.46
CA VAL A 162 25.18 8.16 5.13
C VAL A 162 24.69 6.77 4.76
N GLN A 163 24.09 6.63 3.58
CA GLN A 163 23.70 5.35 3.00
C GLN A 163 24.44 5.18 1.66
N VAL A 164 24.98 3.99 1.42
CA VAL A 164 25.75 3.67 0.20
C VAL A 164 25.06 2.51 -0.49
N GLY A 165 24.70 2.69 -1.77
CA GLY A 165 24.01 1.65 -2.53
C GLY A 165 24.97 0.57 -3.07
N SER A 166 24.41 -0.60 -3.34
CA SER A 166 25.10 -1.79 -3.86
C SER A 166 26.14 -1.60 -4.99
N HIS A 167 25.90 -0.68 -5.92
CA HIS A 167 26.71 -0.47 -7.13
C HIS A 167 27.55 0.80 -7.13
N TYR A 168 27.55 1.52 -6.01
CA TYR A 168 28.37 2.72 -5.88
C TYR A 168 29.85 2.32 -5.69
N PRO A 169 30.82 2.92 -6.40
CA PRO A 169 32.24 2.66 -6.17
C PRO A 169 32.61 3.01 -4.73
N PHE A 170 32.98 2.00 -3.92
CA PHE A 170 33.08 2.21 -2.47
C PHE A 170 34.18 3.22 -2.10
N PHE A 171 35.24 3.29 -2.90
CA PHE A 171 36.29 4.30 -2.80
C PHE A 171 35.77 5.75 -2.83
N GLU A 172 34.69 6.02 -3.56
CA GLU A 172 34.17 7.36 -3.81
C GLU A 172 33.13 7.80 -2.77
N THR A 173 32.82 6.97 -1.78
CA THR A 173 31.75 7.27 -0.82
C THR A 173 32.07 8.50 0.00
N ASN A 174 31.04 9.10 0.61
CA ASN A 174 31.11 10.33 1.40
C ASN A 174 32.41 10.45 2.22
N ALA A 175 33.07 11.61 2.15
CA ALA A 175 34.35 11.88 2.83
C ALA A 175 34.27 11.78 4.37
N GLY A 176 33.07 11.87 4.96
CA GLY A 176 32.85 11.64 6.39
C GLY A 176 32.93 10.17 6.82
N LEU A 177 32.95 9.23 5.87
CA LEU A 177 33.25 7.83 6.14
C LEU A 177 34.77 7.63 6.17
N ASP A 178 35.26 7.16 7.31
CA ASP A 178 36.65 6.83 7.61
C ASP A 178 36.86 5.31 7.48
N PHE A 179 37.70 4.92 6.53
CA PHE A 179 38.07 3.54 6.20
C PHE A 179 39.31 3.55 5.28
N ASP A 180 39.91 2.39 5.05
CA ASP A 180 41.01 2.26 4.07
C ASP A 180 40.47 2.41 2.64
N ARG A 181 40.55 3.64 2.13
CA ARG A 181 40.15 3.96 0.76
C ARG A 181 41.00 3.21 -0.26
N ALA A 182 42.32 3.15 -0.09
CA ALA A 182 43.18 2.49 -1.07
C ALA A 182 42.79 1.01 -1.26
N ALA A 183 42.46 0.31 -0.17
CA ALA A 183 41.95 -1.06 -0.23
C ALA A 183 40.58 -1.17 -0.94
N ALA A 184 39.71 -0.16 -0.82
CA ALA A 184 38.38 -0.14 -1.45
C ALA A 184 38.39 0.19 -2.96
N PHE A 185 39.52 0.55 -3.55
CA PHE A 185 39.59 0.91 -4.97
C PHE A 185 39.21 -0.27 -5.87
N GLY A 186 38.23 -0.06 -6.77
CA GLY A 186 37.70 -1.11 -7.65
C GLY A 186 36.67 -2.03 -7.00
N TYR A 187 36.32 -1.83 -5.72
CA TYR A 187 35.30 -2.59 -5.00
C TYR A 187 33.98 -1.83 -4.87
N ARG A 188 32.91 -2.59 -4.67
CA ARG A 188 31.55 -2.15 -4.31
C ARG A 188 30.99 -3.09 -3.25
N LEU A 189 29.89 -2.70 -2.61
CA LEU A 189 29.27 -3.54 -1.59
C LEU A 189 28.80 -4.89 -2.18
N HIS A 190 29.13 -5.98 -1.49
CA HIS A 190 28.67 -7.33 -1.80
C HIS A 190 27.29 -7.57 -1.18
N ILE A 191 26.28 -6.86 -1.68
CA ILE A 191 24.89 -6.92 -1.20
C ILE A 191 23.92 -7.09 -2.38
N PRO A 192 22.61 -7.37 -2.14
CA PRO A 192 21.61 -7.41 -3.20
C PRO A 192 21.59 -6.13 -4.05
N ALA A 193 21.33 -6.27 -5.35
CA ALA A 193 21.28 -5.12 -6.24
C ALA A 193 20.08 -4.22 -5.87
N GLY A 194 20.32 -2.91 -5.79
CA GLY A 194 19.29 -1.91 -5.47
C GLY A 194 19.04 -1.64 -3.99
N THR A 195 19.67 -2.41 -3.07
CA THR A 195 19.70 -2.10 -1.64
C THR A 195 20.84 -1.17 -1.26
#